data_AF-A0AAE3MIR5-F1
#
_entry.id   AF-A0AAE3MIR5-F1
#
_cell.length_a   1.000
_cell.length_b   1.000
_cell.length_c   1.000
_cell.angle_alpha   90.00
_cell.angle_beta   90.00
_cell.angle_gamma   90.00
#
_symmetry.space_group_name_H-M   'P 1'
#
loop_
_entity.id
_entity.type
_entity.pdbx_description
1 polymer ?
#
loop_
_entity_poly.entity_id
_entity_poly.type
_entity_poly.pdbx_seq_one_letter_code
_entity_poly.pdbx_strand_id
1 'polypeptide(L)' 'MNLFKQIKTKLYDGTVVKEGDKVAFVNSDGESCEGLIERRQFDATHMDTGEKLKKGTLFFWNIGFNVSDYRNAFLV' A
#
# COMPACT_ATOMS: atom_id res chain seq x y z
N MET A 1 -26.91 1.99 6.88
CA MET A 1 -25.94 1.27 7.73
C MET A 1 -24.73 0.94 6.87
N ASN A 2 -23.72 1.80 6.84
CA ASN A 2 -22.52 1.53 6.05
C ASN A 2 -21.65 0.56 6.83
N LEU A 3 -21.81 -0.75 6.58
CA LEU A 3 -20.85 -1.75 7.04
C LEU A 3 -19.47 -1.35 6.53
N PHE A 4 -18.51 -1.15 7.43
CA PHE A 4 -17.11 -0.99 7.09
C PHE A 4 -16.68 -2.17 6.21
N LYS A 5 -16.49 -1.91 4.91
CA LYS A 5 -16.03 -2.94 3.97
C LYS A 5 -14.51 -2.97 4.00
N GLN A 6 -13.98 -3.90 4.79
CA GLN A 6 -12.55 -4.21 4.79
C GLN A 6 -12.13 -4.59 3.36
N ILE A 7 -11.09 -3.92 2.86
CA ILE A 7 -10.50 -4.20 1.56
C ILE A 7 -9.13 -4.85 1.76
N LYS A 8 -8.77 -5.71 0.82
CA LYS A 8 -7.54 -6.49 0.82
C LYS A 8 -6.76 -6.21 -0.46
N THR A 9 -5.45 -6.36 -0.38
CA THR A 9 -4.54 -6.31 -1.51
C THR A 9 -3.40 -7.31 -1.27
N LYS A 10 -2.39 -7.32 -2.13
CA LYS A 10 -1.21 -8.17 -2.00
C LYS A 10 0.05 -7.32 -1.94
N LEU A 11 1.00 -7.76 -1.11
CA LEU A 11 2.40 -7.38 -1.22
C LEU A 11 3.01 -7.98 -2.50
N TYR A 12 4.23 -7.57 -2.83
CA TYR A 12 4.93 -8.05 -4.03
C TYR A 12 5.10 -9.58 -4.06
N ASP A 13 5.38 -10.18 -2.90
CA ASP A 13 5.54 -11.63 -2.72
C ASP A 13 4.22 -12.43 -2.79
N GLY A 14 3.09 -11.74 -2.94
CA GLY A 14 1.75 -12.34 -2.97
C GLY A 14 1.06 -12.44 -1.62
N THR A 15 1.72 -12.08 -0.52
CA THR A 15 1.14 -12.04 0.83
C THR A 15 -0.07 -11.13 0.87
N VAL A 16 -1.21 -11.64 1.35
CA VAL A 16 -2.47 -10.89 1.41
C VAL A 16 -2.49 -10.02 2.66
N VAL A 17 -2.61 -8.71 2.46
CA VAL A 17 -2.73 -7.71 3.52
C VAL A 17 -4.05 -6.94 3.38
N LYS A 18 -4.51 -6.34 4.46
CA LYS A 18 -5.77 -5.58 4.52
C LYS A 18 -5.53 -4.17 5.07
N GLU A 19 -6.52 -3.30 4.87
CA GLU A 19 -6.55 -1.97 5.48
C GLU A 19 -6.28 -2.05 6.99
N GLY A 20 -5.32 -1.25 7.47
CA GLY A 20 -4.88 -1.21 8.86
C GLY A 20 -3.80 -2.24 9.23
N ASP A 21 -3.44 -3.18 8.36
CA ASP A 21 -2.27 -4.04 8.61
C ASP A 21 -0.99 -3.19 8.61
N LYS A 22 -0.07 -3.52 9.52
CA LYS A 22 1.25 -2.89 9.60
C LYS A 22 2.21 -3.62 8.68
N VAL A 23 2.85 -2.89 7.78
CA VAL A 23 3.85 -3.44 6.86
C VAL A 23 5.11 -2.59 6.93
N ALA A 24 6.23 -3.20 6.57
CA ALA A 24 7.52 -2.54 6.53
C ALA A 24 8.25 -2.89 5.25
N PHE A 25 9.14 -2.01 4.81
CA PHE A 25 10.12 -2.30 3.76
C PHE A 25 11.48 -1.75 4.17
N VAL A 26 12.54 -2.31 3.61
CA VAL A 26 13.91 -1.81 3.84
C VAL A 26 14.29 -0.86 2.72
N ASN A 27 14.65 0.39 3.05
CA ASN A 27 15.07 1.38 2.06
C ASN A 27 16.53 1.15 1.59
N SER A 28 17.03 1.99 0.68
CA SER A 28 18.40 1.89 0.15
C SER A 28 19.49 2.10 1.21
N ASP A 29 19.15 2.78 2.29
CA ASP A 29 20.06 3.07 3.40
C ASP A 29 20.08 1.93 4.44
N GLY A 30 19.31 0.86 4.22
CA GLY A 30 19.21 -0.28 5.12
C GLY A 30 18.25 -0.07 6.29
N GLU A 31 17.49 1.03 6.30
CA GLU A 31 16.55 1.36 7.37
C GLU A 31 15.18 0.72 7.10
N SER A 32 14.55 0.22 8.18
CA SER A 32 13.18 -0.28 8.12
C SER A 32 12.20 0.89 8.18
N CYS A 33 11.40 1.04 7.12
CA CYS A 33 10.32 2.03 7.05
C CYS A 33 8.98 1.31 7.28
N GLU A 34 8.42 1.47 8.48
CA GLU A 34 7.14 0.88 8.87
C GLU A 34 5.97 1.84 8.67
N GLY A 35 4.81 1.30 8.26
CA GLY A 35 3.58 2.07 8.16
C GLY A 35 2.36 1.18 8.05
N LEU A 36 1.18 1.80 7.99
CA LEU A 36 -0.08 1.08 7.82
C LEU A 36 -0.45 0.98 6.34
N ILE A 37 -1.17 -0.07 5.99
CA ILE A 37 -1.93 -0.13 4.75
C ILE A 37 -3.13 0.82 4.88
N GLU A 38 -3.14 1.87 4.08
CA GLU A 38 -4.13 2.94 4.15
C GLU A 38 -4.99 3.00 2.89
N ARG A 39 -6.16 3.62 3.03
CA ARG A 39 -7.07 3.87 1.93
C ARG A 39 -6.85 5.26 1.34
N ARG A 40 -6.67 5.32 0.02
CA ARG A 40 -6.51 6.59 -0.72
C ARG A 40 -7.74 7.48 -0.51
N GLN A 41 -7.54 8.68 0.03
CA GLN A 41 -8.61 9.67 0.22
C GLN A 41 -8.89 10.49 -1.05
N PHE A 42 -7.95 10.49 -2.00
CA PHE A 42 -8.00 11.21 -3.27
C PHE A 42 -7.51 10.31 -4.40
N ASP A 43 -7.83 10.67 -5.64
CA ASP A 43 -7.20 10.06 -6.82
C ASP A 43 -5.71 10.44 -6.86
N ALA A 44 -4.88 9.53 -7.35
CA ALA A 44 -3.44 9.74 -7.54
C ALA A 44 -3.02 9.28 -8.94
N THR A 45 -1.80 9.65 -9.33
CA THR A 45 -1.16 9.14 -10.55
C THR A 45 0.03 8.32 -10.12
N HIS A 46 0.16 7.12 -10.67
CA HIS A 46 1.27 6.23 -10.37
C HIS A 46 2.57 6.88 -10.81
N MET A 47 3.57 6.92 -9.92
CA MET A 47 4.80 7.68 -10.17
C MET A 47 5.62 7.11 -11.33
N ASP A 48 5.72 5.79 -11.46
CA ASP A 48 6.49 5.16 -12.55
C ASP A 48 5.71 4.97 -13.86
N THR A 49 4.45 4.53 -13.79
CA THR A 49 3.68 4.11 -14.98
C THR A 49 2.75 5.18 -15.53
N GLY A 50 2.46 6.25 -14.76
CA GLY A 50 1.47 7.25 -15.11
C GLY A 50 0.01 6.78 -15.00
N GLU A 51 -0.24 5.56 -14.52
CA GLU A 51 -1.59 5.01 -14.33
C GLU A 51 -2.41 5.84 -13.34
N LYS A 52 -3.73 5.97 -13.56
CA LYS A 52 -4.63 6.63 -12.61
C LYS A 52 -5.04 5.69 -11.48
N LEU A 53 -4.59 6.00 -10.26
CA LEU A 53 -4.91 5.27 -9.04
C LEU A 53 -6.12 5.91 -8.36
N LYS A 54 -7.22 5.17 -8.25
CA LYS A 54 -8.51 5.73 -7.81
C LYS A 54 -8.61 5.89 -6.28
N LYS A 55 -9.34 6.90 -5.83
CA LYS A 55 -9.81 7.05 -4.46
C LYS A 55 -10.49 5.76 -3.98
N GLY A 56 -10.22 5.39 -2.73
CA GLY A 56 -10.78 4.20 -2.10
C GLY A 56 -9.99 2.91 -2.32
N THR A 57 -8.96 2.93 -3.17
CA THR A 57 -7.98 1.82 -3.29
C THR A 57 -6.94 1.87 -2.16
N LEU A 58 -6.18 0.79 -1.96
CA LEU A 58 -5.16 0.70 -0.92
C LEU A 58 -3.79 1.16 -1.40
N PHE A 59 -3.06 1.83 -0.50
CA PHE A 59 -1.67 2.21 -0.67
C PHE A 59 -0.89 1.95 0.62
N PHE A 60 0.43 2.03 0.51
CA PHE A 60 1.35 1.96 1.63
C PHE A 60 2.40 3.04 1.44
N TRP A 61 2.70 3.81 2.48
CA TRP A 61 3.75 4.83 2.56
C TRP A 61 3.60 6.03 1.60
N ASN A 62 3.51 5.79 0.29
CA ASN A 62 3.32 6.82 -0.73
C ASN A 62 2.06 6.54 -1.56
N ILE A 63 1.15 7.51 -1.61
CA ILE A 63 -0.13 7.42 -2.33
C ILE A 63 0.04 7.17 -3.84
N GLY A 64 1.18 7.56 -4.42
CA GLY A 64 1.52 7.36 -5.83
C GLY A 64 2.00 5.95 -6.20
N PHE A 65 1.98 5.00 -5.27
CA PHE A 65 2.39 3.61 -5.53
C PHE A 65 1.35 2.61 -5.02
N ASN A 66 1.17 1.52 -5.75
CA ASN A 66 0.45 0.34 -5.26
C ASN A 66 1.25 -0.34 -4.15
N VAL A 67 0.53 -1.04 -3.26
CA VAL A 67 1.15 -1.81 -2.18
C VAL A 67 2.13 -2.87 -2.72
N SER A 68 1.84 -3.43 -3.90
CA SER A 68 2.68 -4.43 -4.57
C SER A 68 3.97 -3.87 -5.16
N ASP A 69 4.15 -2.55 -5.24
CA ASP A 69 5.35 -1.96 -5.86
C ASP A 69 6.57 -2.04 -4.93
N TYR A 70 6.32 -2.19 -3.62
CA TYR A 70 7.34 -2.37 -2.60
C TYR A 70 7.85 -3.81 -2.61
N ARG A 71 8.88 -4.08 -3.42
CA ARG A 71 9.38 -5.44 -3.71
C ARG A 71 9.84 -6.24 -2.49
N ASN A 72 10.34 -5.55 -1.48
CA ASN A 72 10.83 -6.13 -0.23
C ASN A 72 9.94 -5.78 0.97
N ALA A 73 8.68 -5.37 0.72
CA ALA A 73 7.75 -5.18 1.81
C ALA A 73 7.36 -6.50 2.46
N PHE A 74 7.22 -6.50 3.78
CA PHE A 74 6.77 -7.62 4.59
C PHE A 74 5.77 -7.17 5.66
N LEU A 75 4.92 -8.10 6.09
CA LEU A 75 4.01 -7.89 7.21
C LEU A 75 4.81 -7.88 8.53
N VAL A 76 4.51 -6.92 9.40
CA VAL A 76 5.14 -6.77 10.73
C VAL A 76 4.33 -7.50 11.80
#